data_AF-A0A968MIF7-F1
#
_entry.id   AF-A0A968MIF7-F1
#
_cell.length_a   1.000
_cell.length_b   1.000
_cell.length_c   1.000
_cell.angle_alpha   90.00
_cell.angle_beta   90.00
_cell.angle_gamma   90.00
#
_symmetry.space_group_name_H-M   'P 1'
#
loop_
_entity.id
_entity.type
_entity.pdbx_description
1 polymer ?
#
loop_
_entity_poly.entity_id
_entity_poly.type
_entity_poly.pdbx_seq_one_letter_code
_entity_poly.pdbx_strand_id
1 'polypeptide(L)'
;MTVRGTYTNYADYRVPANVIPIYSGNAFLHKNRLRNTAGKEQNFHFSLGYVGEHVNNRLFFSVVSSRSGMFANAHGLEPREADTARFDKFARDILDPFHEVNHLKLVIKPIGKVTG
;
A
#
# COMPACT_ATOMS: atom_id res chain seq x y z
N MET A 1 -0.46 27.29 5.17
CA MET A 1 0.22 26.01 5.43
C MET A 1 -0.81 24.89 5.27
N THR A 2 -0.43 23.72 4.74
CA THR A 2 -1.33 22.56 4.63
C THR A 2 -0.65 21.31 5.16
N VAL A 3 -1.36 20.51 5.95
CA VAL A 3 -0.88 19.22 6.46
C VAL A 3 -1.95 18.18 6.23
N ARG A 4 -1.57 17.02 5.72
CA ARG A 4 -2.47 15.88 5.52
C ARG A 4 -1.74 14.59 5.90
N GLY A 5 -2.40 13.80 6.72
CA GLY A 5 -2.03 12.42 7.03
C GLY A 5 -3.14 11.48 6.59
N THR A 6 -2.78 10.29 6.11
CA THR A 6 -3.74 9.22 5.85
C THR A 6 -3.09 7.89 6.22
N TYR A 7 -3.85 7.05 6.92
CA TYR A 7 -3.45 5.68 7.26
C TYR A 7 -4.54 4.74 6.77
N THR A 8 -4.14 3.74 5.98
CA THR A 8 -5.03 2.72 5.47
C THR A 8 -4.53 1.36 5.92
N ASN A 9 -5.43 0.51 6.40
CA ASN A 9 -5.13 -0.87 6.76
C ASN A 9 -6.28 -1.76 6.27
N TYR A 10 -5.98 -2.70 5.40
CA TYR A 10 -6.94 -3.59 4.78
C TYR A 10 -6.57 -5.06 5.01
N ALA A 11 -7.61 -5.88 5.10
CA ALA A 11 -7.49 -7.32 5.27
C ALA A 11 -7.38 -8.03 3.92
N ASP A 12 -7.07 -9.32 3.95
CA ASP A 12 -7.12 -10.23 2.81
C ASP A 12 -8.43 -10.08 2.03
N TYR A 13 -8.27 -9.96 0.71
CA TYR A 13 -9.35 -9.71 -0.22
C TYR A 13 -10.34 -10.88 -0.21
N ARG A 14 -11.64 -10.57 -0.12
CA ARG A 14 -12.71 -11.57 -0.14
C ARG A 14 -13.32 -11.67 -1.54
N VAL A 15 -13.44 -12.90 -2.04
CA VAL A 15 -14.07 -13.22 -3.32
C VAL A 15 -15.38 -14.01 -3.07
N PRO A 16 -16.29 -14.13 -4.04
CA PRO A 16 -17.48 -14.97 -3.88
C PRO A 16 -17.18 -16.47 -4.02
N ALA A 17 -16.06 -16.84 -4.64
CA ALA A 17 -15.66 -18.24 -4.85
C ALA A 17 -14.99 -18.84 -3.61
N ASN A 18 -15.09 -20.15 -3.44
CA ASN A 18 -14.38 -20.93 -2.42
C ASN A 18 -13.16 -21.69 -2.99
N VAL A 19 -13.01 -21.72 -4.31
CA VAL A 19 -11.86 -22.31 -4.99
C VAL A 19 -11.47 -21.44 -6.19
N ILE A 20 -10.16 -21.35 -6.46
CA ILE A 20 -9.64 -20.72 -7.67
C ILE A 20 -8.88 -21.80 -8.45
N PRO A 21 -9.34 -22.16 -9.66
CA PRO A 21 -8.58 -23.05 -10.53
C PRO A 21 -7.36 -22.31 -11.07
N ILE A 22 -6.17 -22.89 -10.90
CA ILE A 22 -4.88 -22.37 -11.35
C ILE A 22 -4.22 -23.44 -12.22
N TYR A 23 -4.37 -23.32 -13.53
CA TYR A 23 -3.94 -24.31 -14.53
C TYR A 23 -4.43 -25.73 -14.21
N SER A 24 -3.54 -26.62 -13.78
CA SER A 24 -3.81 -28.01 -13.42
C SER A 24 -4.11 -28.23 -11.94
N GLY A 25 -4.09 -27.17 -11.12
CA GLY A 25 -4.31 -27.21 -9.68
C GLY A 25 -5.51 -26.38 -9.21
N ASN A 26 -5.93 -26.60 -7.97
CA ASN A 26 -6.99 -25.85 -7.31
C ASN A 26 -6.47 -25.20 -6.04
N ALA A 27 -6.65 -23.89 -5.89
CA ALA A 27 -6.39 -23.16 -4.66
C ALA A 27 -7.69 -23.01 -3.86
N PHE A 28 -7.82 -23.79 -2.78
CA PHE A 28 -8.97 -23.71 -1.88
C PHE A 28 -8.86 -22.51 -0.96
N LEU A 29 -9.92 -21.70 -0.85
CA LEU A 29 -9.91 -20.46 -0.08
C LEU A 29 -10.61 -20.65 1.26
N HIS A 30 -9.92 -20.29 2.36
CA HIS A 30 -10.54 -20.25 3.67
C HIS A 30 -11.40 -18.99 3.82
N LYS A 31 -12.69 -19.14 4.17
CA LYS A 31 -13.65 -18.03 4.31
C LYS A 31 -13.70 -17.09 3.09
N ASN A 32 -13.50 -17.69 1.92
CA ASN A 32 -13.46 -17.02 0.62
C ASN A 32 -12.42 -15.90 0.53
N ARG A 33 -11.28 -16.03 1.22
CA ARG A 33 -10.21 -15.03 1.23
C ARG A 33 -9.01 -15.43 0.38
N LEU A 34 -8.46 -14.44 -0.32
CA LEU A 34 -7.17 -14.54 -0.98
C LEU A 34 -6.08 -14.34 0.09
N ARG A 35 -5.48 -15.45 0.52
CA ARG A 35 -4.43 -15.48 1.56
C ARG A 35 -3.29 -14.51 1.24
N ASN A 36 -2.81 -13.80 2.26
CA ASN A 36 -1.65 -12.90 2.18
C ASN A 36 -1.82 -11.78 1.14
N THR A 37 -3.02 -11.20 1.06
CA THR A 37 -3.30 -10.01 0.25
C THR A 37 -3.62 -8.77 1.09
N ALA A 38 -3.60 -8.90 2.43
CA ALA A 38 -3.66 -7.77 3.34
C ALA A 38 -2.50 -6.79 3.14
N GLY A 39 -2.71 -5.56 3.59
CA GLY A 39 -1.71 -4.51 3.47
C GLY A 39 -2.04 -3.27 4.26
N LYS A 40 -1.04 -2.39 4.34
CA LYS A 40 -1.10 -1.12 5.04
C LYS A 40 -0.36 -0.04 4.28
N GLU A 41 -0.90 1.17 4.33
CA GLU A 41 -0.34 2.35 3.68
C GLU A 41 -0.36 3.53 4.63
N GLN A 42 0.72 4.30 4.63
CA GLN A 42 0.88 5.51 5.41
C GLN A 42 1.30 6.63 4.46
N ASN A 43 0.55 7.72 4.48
CA ASN A 43 0.77 8.87 3.62
C ASN A 43 0.86 10.11 4.49
N PHE A 44 1.95 10.85 4.37
CA PHE A 44 2.14 12.14 5.01
C PHE A 44 2.50 13.19 3.97
N HIS A 45 1.83 14.33 4.01
CA HIS A 45 2.08 15.47 3.14
C HIS A 45 2.04 16.78 3.93
N PHE A 46 3.03 17.62 3.69
CA PHE A 46 3.20 18.93 4.31
C PHE A 46 3.51 19.97 3.24
N SER A 47 2.89 21.16 3.33
CA SER A 47 3.29 22.31 2.52
C SER A 47 3.33 23.62 3.30
N LEU A 48 4.37 24.40 3.04
CA LEU A 48 4.62 25.71 3.62
C LEU A 48 4.84 26.72 2.51
N GLY A 49 4.13 27.85 2.57
CA GLY A 49 4.32 28.98 1.66
C GLY A 49 5.10 30.08 2.35
N TYR A 50 5.99 30.71 1.60
CA TYR A 50 6.74 31.88 2.01
C TYR A 50 6.58 32.96 0.94
N VAL A 51 6.19 34.16 1.37
CA VAL A 51 5.99 35.34 0.51
C VAL A 51 6.86 36.45 1.09
N GLY A 52 7.80 36.96 0.29
CA GLY A 52 8.71 38.04 0.64
C GLY A 52 8.90 38.99 -0.53
N GLU A 53 9.56 40.12 -0.32
CA GLU A 53 9.68 41.18 -1.33
C GLU A 53 10.35 40.70 -2.63
N HIS A 54 11.34 39.81 -2.51
CA HIS A 54 12.14 39.32 -3.63
C HIS A 54 11.89 37.85 -3.98
N VAL A 55 11.30 37.08 -3.05
CA VAL A 55 11.16 35.62 -3.18
C VAL A 55 9.80 35.17 -2.69
N ASN A 56 9.07 34.49 -3.57
CA ASN A 56 7.78 33.89 -3.28
C ASN A 56 7.86 32.40 -3.63
N ASN A 57 7.85 31.51 -2.64
CA ASN A 57 8.07 30.08 -2.83
C ASN A 57 7.10 29.24 -1.99
N ARG A 58 6.82 28.02 -2.46
CA ARG A 58 6.12 26.98 -1.71
C ARG A 58 7.02 25.75 -1.58
N LEU A 59 7.25 25.32 -0.35
CA LEU A 59 7.89 24.06 -0.01
C LEU A 59 6.82 22.96 0.11
N PHE A 60 7.08 21.80 -0.48
CA PHE A 60 6.29 20.58 -0.33
C PHE A 60 7.19 19.45 0.14
N PHE A 61 6.74 18.74 1.17
CA PHE A 61 7.37 17.53 1.68
C PHE A 61 6.32 16.41 1.72
N SER A 62 6.68 15.21 1.27
CA SER A 62 5.81 14.04 1.43
C SER A 62 6.58 12.75 1.60
N VAL A 63 6.00 11.86 2.41
CA VAL A 63 6.45 10.49 2.60
C VAL A 63 5.26 9.56 2.38
N VAL A 64 5.45 8.54 1.54
CA VAL A 64 4.48 7.50 1.26
C VAL A 64 5.15 6.15 1.53
N SER A 65 4.62 5.40 2.48
CA SER A 65 5.09 4.05 2.80
C SER A 65 3.96 3.06 2.63
N SER A 66 4.22 1.96 1.92
CA SER A 66 3.26 0.88 1.74
C SER A 66 3.92 -0.46 2.02
N ARG A 67 3.15 -1.37 2.61
CA ARG A 67 3.54 -2.77 2.79
C ARG A 67 2.33 -3.65 2.51
N SER A 68 2.48 -4.64 1.65
CA SER A 68 1.40 -5.55 1.25
C SER A 68 1.92 -6.97 1.08
N GLY A 69 1.11 -7.95 1.45
CA GLY A 69 1.39 -9.35 1.15
C GLY A 69 1.29 -9.63 -0.34
N MET A 70 1.90 -10.73 -0.77
CA MET A 70 1.68 -11.33 -2.08
C MET A 70 0.77 -12.53 -1.94
N PHE A 71 -0.20 -12.66 -2.84
CA PHE A 71 -1.17 -13.75 -2.80
C PHE A 71 -0.45 -15.11 -2.66
N ALA A 72 -0.69 -15.81 -1.54
CA ALA A 72 0.12 -16.97 -1.14
C ALA A 72 0.00 -18.15 -2.12
N ASN A 73 -1.08 -18.20 -2.89
CA ASN A 73 -1.30 -19.20 -3.94
C ASN A 73 -1.02 -18.64 -5.36
N ALA A 74 -0.30 -17.50 -5.47
CA ALA A 74 0.13 -16.96 -6.75
C ALA A 74 1.21 -17.82 -7.41
N HIS A 75 1.36 -17.66 -8.72
CA HIS A 75 2.35 -18.36 -9.52
C HIS A 75 3.78 -18.10 -8.99
N GLY A 76 4.50 -19.16 -8.61
CA GLY A 76 5.87 -19.09 -8.08
C GLY A 76 6.07 -19.82 -6.74
N LEU A 77 4.99 -20.00 -5.98
CA LEU A 77 4.88 -20.98 -4.91
C LEU A 77 3.85 -22.01 -5.40
N GLU A 78 4.18 -23.30 -5.44
CA GLU A 78 3.18 -24.28 -5.85
C GLU A 78 1.94 -24.15 -4.94
N PRO A 79 0.70 -24.06 -5.48
CA PRO A 79 -0.51 -23.88 -4.67
C PRO A 79 -0.70 -24.94 -3.56
N ARG A 80 0.02 -26.06 -3.68
CA ARG A 80 0.05 -27.19 -2.75
C ARG A 80 1.04 -27.05 -1.59
N GLU A 81 2.04 -26.18 -1.70
CA GLU A 81 3.12 -26.04 -0.71
C GLU A 81 2.93 -24.85 0.24
N ALA A 82 1.97 -23.96 -0.04
CA ALA A 82 1.67 -22.85 0.85
C ALA A 82 1.10 -23.38 2.19
N ASP A 83 1.73 -23.01 3.31
CA ASP A 83 1.27 -23.35 4.66
C ASP A 83 -0.06 -22.65 4.98
N THR A 84 -1.15 -23.32 4.60
CA THR A 84 -2.52 -22.81 4.77
C THR A 84 -2.86 -22.49 6.23
N ALA A 85 -2.37 -23.28 7.20
CA ALA A 85 -2.65 -23.05 8.61
C ALA A 85 -2.03 -21.74 9.11
N ARG A 86 -0.83 -21.41 8.61
CA ARG A 86 -0.18 -20.13 8.91
C ARG A 86 -0.94 -18.95 8.32
N PHE A 87 -1.31 -19.00 7.05
CA PHE A 87 -2.01 -17.91 6.35
C PHE A 87 -3.48 -17.76 6.76
N ASP A 88 -4.13 -18.81 7.25
CA ASP A 88 -5.54 -18.77 7.66
C ASP A 88 -5.73 -18.24 9.09
N LYS A 89 -4.63 -17.99 9.82
CA LYS A 89 -4.65 -17.55 11.23
C LYS A 89 -5.27 -16.17 11.41
N PHE A 90 -4.83 -15.17 10.64
CA PHE A 90 -5.31 -13.79 10.77
C PHE A 90 -5.41 -13.07 9.43
N ALA A 91 -6.60 -12.68 9.02
CA ALA A 91 -6.81 -12.01 7.72
C ALA A 91 -6.17 -10.61 7.56
N ARG A 92 -5.41 -10.10 8.54
CA ARG A 92 -4.70 -8.81 8.47
C ARG A 92 -3.18 -8.98 8.64
N ASP A 93 -2.68 -10.21 8.70
CA ASP A 93 -1.26 -10.45 8.71
C ASP A 93 -0.65 -10.18 7.32
N ILE A 94 0.63 -9.80 7.32
CA ILE A 94 1.41 -9.62 6.10
C ILE A 94 2.61 -10.54 6.27
N LEU A 95 2.53 -11.69 5.62
CA LEU A 95 3.49 -12.78 5.72
C LEU A 95 4.35 -12.83 4.46
N ASP A 96 5.44 -13.59 4.51
CA ASP A 96 6.28 -13.79 3.34
C ASP A 96 5.55 -14.60 2.25
N PRO A 97 5.73 -14.26 0.97
CA PRO A 97 6.44 -13.08 0.48
C PRO A 97 5.60 -11.80 0.60
N PHE A 98 6.26 -10.66 0.84
CA PHE A 98 5.62 -9.35 0.88
C PHE A 98 6.41 -8.31 0.08
N HIS A 99 5.72 -7.25 -0.32
CA HIS A 99 6.31 -6.08 -0.96
C HIS A 99 6.26 -4.90 0.00
N GLU A 100 7.36 -4.16 0.10
CA GLU A 100 7.48 -2.97 0.95
C GLU A 100 8.14 -1.84 0.17
N VAL A 101 7.53 -0.66 0.19
CA VAL A 101 7.96 0.50 -0.59
C VAL A 101 7.93 1.74 0.29
N ASN A 102 8.94 2.59 0.14
CA ASN A 102 9.01 3.88 0.80
C ASN A 102 9.46 4.96 -0.19
N HIS A 103 8.63 5.99 -0.38
CA HIS A 103 8.88 7.10 -1.28
C HIS A 103 8.92 8.41 -0.50
N LEU A 104 10.06 9.10 -0.57
CA LEU A 104 10.26 10.45 -0.04
C LEU A 104 10.34 11.45 -1.19
N LYS A 105 9.66 12.59 -1.03
CA LYS A 105 9.67 13.67 -2.02
C LYS A 105 9.77 15.03 -1.34
N LEU A 106 10.69 15.86 -1.85
CA LEU A 106 10.87 17.26 -1.49
C LEU A 106 10.78 18.11 -2.77
N VAL A 107 9.95 19.15 -2.76
CA VAL A 107 9.79 20.07 -3.90
C VAL A 107 9.74 21.50 -3.41
N ILE A 108 10.46 22.38 -4.09
CA ILE A 108 10.33 23.84 -3.94
C ILE A 108 9.76 24.38 -5.24
N LYS A 109 8.64 25.11 -5.17
CA LYS A 109 8.02 25.75 -6.34
C LYS A 109 7.96 27.27 -6.15
N PRO A 110 8.39 28.09 -7.13
CA PRO A 110 8.13 29.51 -7.10
C PRO A 110 6.62 29.77 -7.21
N ILE A 111 6.14 30.71 -6.40
CA ILE A 111 4.81 31.28 -6.48
C ILE A 111 5.00 32.54 -7.34
N GLY A 112 4.49 32.56 -8.58
CA GLY A 112 4.66 33.71 -9.48
C GLY A 112 4.23 35.02 -8.82
N LYS A 113 4.80 36.15 -9.28
CA LYS A 113 4.33 37.48 -8.84
C LYS A 113 2.85 37.63 -9.23
N VAL A 114 1.98 37.88 -8.26
CA VAL A 114 0.64 38.39 -8.55
C VAL A 114 0.82 39.85 -8.93
N THR A 115 0.95 40.13 -10.22
CA THR A 115 0.87 41.49 -10.76
C THR A 115 -0.58 41.93 -10.67
N GLY A 116 -0.86 42.81 -9.71
CA GLY A 116 -2.09 43.59 -9.60
C GLY A 116 -1.72 45.07 -9.60
#